data_AF-A0A3D9QV06-F1
#
_entry.id   AF-A0A3D9QV06-F1
#
_cell.length_a   1.000
_cell.length_b   1.000
_cell.length_c   1.000
_cell.angle_alpha   90.00
_cell.angle_beta   90.00
_cell.angle_gamma   90.00
#
_symmetry.space_group_name_H-M   'P 1'
#
loop_
_entity.id
_entity.type
_entity.pdbx_description
1 polymer ?
#
loop_
_entity_poly.entity_id
_entity_poly.type
_entity_poly.pdbx_seq_one_letter_code
_entity_poly.pdbx_strand_id
1 'polypeptide(L)'
;MLVAYSGNDAHLLDEPFLEQLRRQTPLLADSVIVKEAQDGEYYLDAIAVAEQFRGHGIAKRLMAAAEQRAAELGFDRTALIVEAYNDRAYKLYAASGYNEAGTLRIGDSGYRRMAKPLTL
;
A
#
# COMPACT_ATOMS: atom_id res chain seq x y z
N MET A 1 -4.05 12.06 5.90
CA MET A 1 -5.01 11.04 5.43
C MET A 1 -4.27 9.73 5.31
N LEU A 2 -4.96 8.62 5.57
CA LEU A 2 -4.50 7.27 5.26
C LEU A 2 -5.66 6.51 4.60
N VAL A 3 -5.36 5.78 3.53
CA VAL A 3 -6.28 4.84 2.85
C VAL A 3 -5.71 3.44 3.02
N ALA A 4 -6.56 2.50 3.41
CA ALA A 4 -6.18 1.11 3.58
C ALA A 4 -7.38 0.18 3.37
N TYR A 5 -7.10 -1.05 2.91
CA TYR A 5 -8.13 -2.05 2.60
C TYR A 5 -7.56 -3.47 2.71
N SER A 6 -8.44 -4.48 2.69
CA SER A 6 -8.01 -5.87 2.63
C SER A 6 -7.43 -6.19 1.26
N GLY A 7 -6.24 -6.77 1.22
CA GLY A 7 -5.65 -7.27 -0.03
C GLY A 7 -6.48 -8.36 -0.70
N ASN A 8 -7.32 -9.08 0.07
CA ASN A 8 -8.29 -10.04 -0.47
C ASN A 8 -9.30 -9.37 -1.39
N ASP A 9 -9.67 -8.12 -1.09
CA ASP A 9 -10.70 -7.35 -1.78
C ASP A 9 -10.13 -6.40 -2.84
N ALA A 10 -8.79 -6.37 -3.01
CA ALA A 10 -8.13 -5.45 -3.94
C ALA A 10 -8.69 -5.55 -5.36
N HIS A 11 -8.97 -6.77 -5.82
CA HIS A 11 -9.55 -7.03 -7.13
C HIS A 11 -10.91 -6.35 -7.35
N LEU A 12 -11.71 -6.16 -6.30
CA LEU A 12 -13.00 -5.46 -6.39
C LEU A 12 -12.83 -3.96 -6.65
N LEU A 13 -11.70 -3.39 -6.19
CA LEU A 13 -11.33 -1.99 -6.43
C LEU A 13 -10.76 -1.79 -7.83
N ASP A 14 -10.04 -2.79 -8.35
CA ASP A 14 -9.46 -2.76 -9.69
C ASP A 14 -10.52 -2.94 -10.80
N GLU A 15 -11.57 -3.72 -10.55
CA GLU A 15 -12.54 -4.14 -11.58
C GLU A 15 -13.22 -2.96 -12.32
N PRO A 16 -13.73 -1.91 -11.65
CA PRO A 16 -14.34 -0.78 -12.37
C PRO A 16 -13.37 -0.08 -13.33
N PHE A 17 -12.08 -0.03 -12.98
CA PHE A 17 -11.05 0.54 -13.84
C PHE A 17 -10.71 -0.41 -15.00
N LEU A 18 -10.59 -1.72 -14.73
CA LEU A 18 -10.40 -2.75 -15.75
C LEU A 18 -11.53 -2.76 -16.77
N GLU A 19 -12.79 -2.70 -16.33
CA GLU A 19 -13.94 -2.64 -17.23
C GLU A 19 -13.85 -1.44 -18.18
N GLN A 20 -13.47 -0.28 -17.66
CA GLN A 20 -13.30 0.91 -18.48
C GLN A 20 -12.12 0.79 -19.45
N LEU A 21 -11.00 0.19 -19.03
CA LEU A 21 -9.86 -0.10 -19.90
C LEU A 21 -10.23 -1.08 -21.01
N ARG A 22 -10.93 -2.17 -20.68
CA ARG A 22 -11.41 -3.16 -21.66
C ARG A 22 -12.30 -2.52 -22.72
N ARG A 23 -13.05 -1.46 -22.38
CA ARG A 23 -13.88 -0.70 -23.33
C ARG A 23 -13.06 0.21 -24.24
N GLN A 24 -12.00 0.83 -23.73
CA GLN A 24 -11.25 1.86 -24.47
C GLN A 24 -10.03 1.30 -25.20
N THR A 25 -9.32 0.36 -24.58
CA THR A 25 -8.06 -0.23 -25.06
C THR A 25 -8.02 -1.74 -24.79
N PRO A 26 -8.86 -2.55 -25.47
CA PRO A 26 -9.04 -3.98 -25.18
C PRO A 26 -7.73 -4.80 -25.21
N LEU A 27 -6.78 -4.43 -26.07
CA LEU A 27 -5.51 -5.14 -26.22
C LEU A 27 -4.51 -4.92 -25.07
N LEU A 28 -4.77 -3.96 -24.18
CA LEU A 28 -3.88 -3.60 -23.08
C LEU A 28 -4.52 -3.81 -21.70
N ALA A 29 -5.81 -4.12 -21.63
CA ALA A 29 -6.54 -4.06 -20.37
C ALA A 29 -5.97 -4.99 -19.29
N ASP A 30 -5.57 -6.20 -19.66
CA ASP A 30 -5.05 -7.20 -18.71
C ASP A 30 -3.55 -7.07 -18.42
N SER A 31 -2.83 -6.17 -19.11
CA SER A 31 -1.39 -5.95 -18.92
C SER A 31 -1.04 -4.67 -18.14
N VAL A 32 -2.04 -3.87 -17.76
CA VAL A 32 -1.83 -2.54 -17.17
C VAL A 32 -1.84 -2.55 -15.64
N ILE A 33 -2.62 -3.43 -15.00
CA ILE A 33 -2.75 -3.42 -13.52
C ILE A 33 -1.82 -4.45 -12.90
N VAL A 34 -0.94 -3.96 -12.02
CA VAL A 34 -0.08 -4.78 -11.19
C VAL A 34 -0.74 -4.94 -9.83
N LYS A 35 -0.93 -6.17 -9.36
CA LYS A 35 -1.48 -6.42 -8.02
C LYS A 35 -0.46 -5.99 -6.95
N GLU A 36 -0.73 -4.86 -6.30
CA GLU A 36 0.13 -4.30 -5.25
C GLU A 36 -0.10 -4.99 -3.90
N ALA A 37 -1.37 -5.14 -3.52
CA ALA A 37 -1.81 -5.78 -2.28
C ALA A 37 -1.88 -7.30 -2.44
N GLN A 38 -1.27 -8.05 -1.53
CA GLN A 38 -1.35 -9.52 -1.55
C GLN A 38 -2.52 -10.03 -0.68
N ASP A 39 -3.01 -11.23 -0.99
CA ASP A 39 -4.07 -11.86 -0.21
C ASP A 39 -3.56 -12.17 1.21
N GLY A 40 -4.45 -12.03 2.20
CA GLY A 40 -4.14 -12.20 3.61
C GLY A 40 -3.53 -10.98 4.30
N GLU A 41 -3.38 -9.86 3.60
CA GLU A 41 -2.74 -8.66 4.14
C GLU A 41 -3.70 -7.48 4.26
N TYR A 42 -3.46 -6.60 5.25
CA TYR A 42 -4.09 -5.29 5.28
C TYR A 42 -3.16 -4.26 4.60
N TYR A 43 -3.55 -3.77 3.43
CA TYR A 43 -2.71 -2.95 2.58
C TYR A 43 -2.88 -1.46 2.89
N LEU A 44 -1.78 -0.75 3.13
CA LEU A 44 -1.74 0.70 3.33
C LEU A 44 -1.42 1.38 1.99
N ASP A 45 -2.47 1.69 1.25
CA ASP A 45 -2.40 2.20 -0.13
C ASP A 45 -1.84 3.62 -0.23
N ALA A 46 -2.40 4.55 0.55
CA ALA A 46 -2.02 5.95 0.47
C ALA A 46 -1.82 6.54 1.86
N ILE A 47 -0.69 7.23 2.06
CA ILE A 47 -0.39 7.98 3.28
C ILE A 47 0.08 9.37 2.90
N ALA A 48 -0.68 10.38 3.31
CA ALA A 48 -0.38 11.77 3.00
C ALA A 48 -0.54 12.67 4.22
N VAL A 49 0.48 13.51 4.46
CA VAL A 49 0.45 14.59 5.43
C VAL A 49 0.73 15.90 4.70
N ALA A 50 -0.21 16.85 4.81
CA ALA A 50 -0.07 18.17 4.24
C ALA A 50 1.21 18.84 4.76
N GLU A 51 1.87 19.60 3.89
CA GLU A 51 3.25 20.04 4.09
C GLU A 51 3.48 20.78 5.40
N GLN A 52 2.60 21.73 5.72
CA GLN A 52 2.61 22.51 6.96
C GLN A 52 2.47 21.69 8.25
N PHE A 53 2.06 20.42 8.16
CA PHE A 53 1.91 19.52 9.31
C PHE A 53 2.92 18.37 9.34
N ARG A 54 3.88 18.34 8.40
CA ARG A 54 4.96 17.32 8.41
C ARG A 54 5.91 17.55 9.58
N GLY A 55 6.66 16.51 9.98
CA GLY A 55 7.61 16.59 11.11
C GLY A 55 6.98 16.41 12.50
N HIS A 56 5.64 16.40 12.60
CA HIS A 56 4.92 16.30 13.88
C HIS A 56 4.47 14.87 14.22
N GLY A 57 5.08 13.85 13.61
CA GLY A 57 4.74 12.44 13.87
C GLY A 57 3.36 11.97 13.37
N ILE A 58 2.62 12.79 12.62
CA ILE A 58 1.26 12.48 12.16
C ILE A 58 1.19 11.20 11.32
N ALA A 59 2.14 10.99 10.39
CA ALA A 59 2.17 9.79 9.57
C ALA A 59 2.31 8.52 10.41
N LYS A 60 3.17 8.53 11.44
CA LYS A 60 3.32 7.41 12.38
C LYS A 60 2.02 7.13 13.13
N ARG A 61 1.31 8.17 13.57
CA ARG A 61 0.01 8.01 14.25
C ARG A 61 -1.06 7.44 13.33
N LEU A 62 -1.09 7.87 12.07
CA LEU A 62 -2.00 7.30 11.07
C LEU A 62 -1.72 5.82 10.83
N MET A 63 -0.44 5.45 10.64
CA MET A 63 -0.02 4.06 10.45
C MET A 63 -0.36 3.19 11.66
N ALA A 64 -0.08 3.64 12.88
CA ALA A 64 -0.43 2.91 14.09
C ALA A 64 -1.94 2.68 14.22
N ALA A 65 -2.77 3.67 13.86
CA ALA A 65 -4.22 3.50 13.86
C ALA A 65 -4.69 2.48 12.80
N ALA A 66 -4.06 2.46 11.62
CA ALA A 66 -4.34 1.48 10.58
C ALA A 66 -3.90 0.06 10.98
N GLU A 67 -2.74 -0.08 11.63
CA GLU A 67 -2.24 -1.35 12.18
C GLU A 67 -3.18 -1.90 13.27
N GLN A 68 -3.66 -1.04 14.17
CA GLN A 68 -4.67 -1.43 15.15
C GLN A 68 -5.95 -1.90 14.46
N ARG A 69 -6.43 -1.15 13.46
CA ARG A 69 -7.63 -1.53 12.70
C ARG A 69 -7.45 -2.87 11.98
N ALA A 70 -6.28 -3.12 11.42
CA ALA A 70 -5.95 -4.39 10.78
C ALA A 70 -6.04 -5.56 11.76
N ALA A 71 -5.49 -5.40 12.97
CA ALA A 71 -5.56 -6.41 14.03
C ALA A 71 -7.01 -6.67 14.47
N GLU A 72 -7.82 -5.61 14.65
CA GLU A 72 -9.26 -5.73 14.97
C GLU A 72 -10.05 -6.47 13.89
N LEU A 73 -9.63 -6.36 12.63
CA LEU A 73 -10.21 -7.06 11.49
C LEU A 73 -9.66 -8.49 11.31
N GLY A 74 -8.72 -8.92 12.15
CA GLY A 74 -8.16 -10.28 12.16
C GLY A 74 -6.99 -10.50 11.19
N PHE A 75 -6.38 -9.44 10.66
CA PHE A 75 -5.16 -9.55 9.86
C PHE A 75 -3.93 -9.76 10.75
N ASP A 76 -2.98 -10.57 10.30
CA ASP A 76 -1.71 -10.84 10.99
C ASP A 76 -0.58 -9.91 10.54
N ARG A 77 -0.80 -9.09 9.51
CA ARG A 77 0.20 -8.19 8.93
C ARG A 77 -0.41 -7.01 8.19
N THR A 78 0.42 -5.97 8.08
CA THR A 78 0.21 -4.84 7.18
C THR A 78 1.30 -4.80 6.12
N ALA A 79 0.96 -4.30 4.93
CA ALA A 79 1.91 -4.14 3.83
C ALA A 79 1.70 -2.82 3.09
N LEU A 80 2.75 -2.34 2.43
CA LEU A 80 2.75 -1.16 1.57
C LEU A 80 3.82 -1.29 0.50
N ILE A 81 3.77 -0.39 -0.48
CA ILE A 81 4.85 -0.18 -1.43
C ILE A 81 5.40 1.24 -1.29
N VAL A 82 6.67 1.41 -1.64
CA VAL A 82 7.31 2.72 -1.69
C VAL A 82 8.15 2.82 -2.95
N GLU A 83 8.00 3.93 -3.66
CA GLU A 83 8.85 4.28 -4.80
C GLU A 83 10.33 4.10 -4.43
N ALA A 84 11.09 3.44 -5.30
CA ALA A 84 12.47 3.05 -5.02
C ALA A 84 13.36 4.27 -4.70
N TYR A 85 13.07 5.43 -5.30
CA TYR A 85 13.81 6.67 -5.04
C TYR A 85 13.37 7.40 -3.76
N ASN A 86 12.24 7.04 -3.14
CA ASN A 86 11.66 7.79 -2.02
C ASN A 86 12.23 7.34 -0.67
N ASP A 87 13.52 7.60 -0.46
CA ASP A 87 14.25 7.19 0.74
C ASP A 87 13.70 7.80 2.04
N ARG A 88 13.06 8.97 1.95
CA ARG A 88 12.43 9.61 3.11
C ARG A 88 11.25 8.78 3.61
N ALA A 89 10.37 8.34 2.71
CA ALA A 89 9.25 7.48 3.07
C ALA A 89 9.73 6.10 3.52
N TYR A 90 10.69 5.51 2.79
CA TYR A 90 11.31 4.24 3.18
C TYR A 90 11.85 4.27 4.61
N LYS A 91 12.63 5.29 4.99
CA LYS A 91 13.16 5.45 6.35
C LYS A 91 12.05 5.60 7.40
N LEU A 92 10.96 6.28 7.06
CA LEU A 92 9.79 6.38 7.94
C LEU A 92 9.16 5.00 8.20
N TYR A 93 8.96 4.21 7.15
CA TYR A 93 8.35 2.88 7.25
C TYR A 93 9.26 1.90 8.00
N ALA A 94 10.55 1.88 7.66
CA ALA A 94 11.57 1.09 8.37
C ALA A 94 11.61 1.45 9.88
N ALA A 95 11.64 2.75 10.21
CA ALA A 95 11.60 3.22 11.60
C ALA A 95 10.27 2.94 12.32
N SER A 96 9.24 2.48 11.59
CA SER A 96 7.93 2.10 12.13
C SER A 96 7.76 0.57 12.19
N GLY A 97 8.80 -0.20 11.85
CA GLY A 97 8.85 -1.66 11.98
C GLY A 97 8.55 -2.43 10.69
N TYR A 98 8.43 -1.76 9.54
CA TYR A 98 8.28 -2.43 8.26
C TYR A 98 9.64 -2.90 7.74
N ASN A 99 9.67 -4.09 7.15
CA ASN A 99 10.86 -4.68 6.54
C ASN A 99 10.62 -4.89 5.04
N GLU A 100 11.68 -4.86 4.24
CA GLU A 100 11.58 -5.19 2.82
C GLU A 100 11.07 -6.62 2.63
N ALA A 101 10.09 -6.78 1.76
CA ALA A 101 9.37 -8.03 1.52
C ALA A 101 9.19 -8.31 0.01
N GLY A 102 10.00 -7.67 -0.82
CA GLY A 102 10.02 -7.83 -2.28
C GLY A 102 10.16 -6.52 -3.04
N THR A 103 10.12 -6.61 -4.36
CA THR A 103 10.11 -5.46 -5.27
C THR A 103 9.00 -5.61 -6.29
N LEU A 104 8.52 -4.49 -6.81
CA LEU A 104 7.47 -4.41 -7.81
C LEU A 104 7.90 -3.44 -8.90
N ARG A 105 7.35 -3.60 -10.10
CA ARG A 105 7.51 -2.64 -11.20
C ARG A 105 6.14 -2.31 -11.75
N ILE A 106 5.79 -1.03 -11.71
CA ILE A 106 4.49 -0.50 -12.14
C ILE A 106 4.79 0.57 -13.17
N GLY A 107 4.43 0.29 -14.43
CA GLY A 107 4.95 1.06 -15.58
C GLY A 107 6.48 1.06 -15.59
N ASP A 108 7.07 2.25 -15.69
CA ASP A 108 8.52 2.46 -15.67
C ASP A 108 9.09 2.68 -14.25
N SER A 109 8.23 2.77 -13.23
CA SER A 109 8.63 3.00 -11.83
C SER A 109 8.91 1.68 -11.11
N GLY A 110 10.02 1.67 -10.35
CA GLY A 110 10.38 0.58 -9.46
C GLY A 110 9.96 0.87 -8.02
N TYR A 111 9.43 -0.13 -7.34
CA TYR A 111 8.94 -0.02 -5.97
C TYR A 111 9.57 -1.07 -5.07
N ARG A 112 9.81 -0.69 -3.82
CA ARG A 112 10.12 -1.59 -2.71
C ARG A 112 8.82 -1.95 -2.02
N ARG A 113 8.54 -3.24 -1.90
CA ARG A 113 7.44 -3.73 -1.08
C ARG A 113 7.93 -3.88 0.35
N MET A 114 7.16 -3.40 1.32
CA MET A 114 7.49 -3.53 2.73
C MET A 114 6.31 -4.09 3.52
N ALA A 115 6.60 -4.95 4.50
CA ALA A 115 5.58 -5.58 5.33
C ALA A 115 5.98 -5.57 6.81
N LYS A 116 4.97 -5.56 7.68
CA LYS A 116 5.11 -5.60 9.13
C LYS A 116 4.11 -6.61 9.72
N PRO A 117 4.61 -7.68 10.37
CA PRO A 117 3.76 -8.54 11.19
C PRO A 117 3.12 -7.74 12.34
N LEU A 118 1.84 -7.98 12.59
CA LEU A 118 1.13 -7.44 13.74
C LEU A 118 1.27 -8.43 14.89
N THR A 119 1.65 -7.92 16.06
CA THR A 119 1.60 -8.71 17.29
C THR A 119 0.19 -8.57 17.84
N LEU A 120 -0.56 -9.67 17.86
CA LEU A 120 -1.88 -9.76 18.47
C LEU A 120 -1.78 -9.73 20.01
#